data_AF-A0A2V7JIX3-F1
#
_entry.id   AF-A0A2V7JIX3-F1
#
_cell.length_a   1.000
_cell.length_b   1.000
_cell.length_c   1.000
_cell.angle_alpha   90.00
_cell.angle_beta   90.00
_cell.angle_gamma   90.00
#
_symmetry.space_group_name_H-M   'P 1'
#
loop_
_entity.id
_entity.type
_entity.pdbx_description
1 polymer ?
#
loop_
_entity_poly.entity_id
_entity_poly.type
_entity_poly.pdbx_seq_one_letter_code
_entity_poly.pdbx_strand_id
1 'polypeptide(L)'
;MSVAQPITIRIKKNPDGRTSLSCTRADGTTTWQRQEGGQARFFPRHDLTHYAVETVLGHCQGFYGLVAAGWDLSDFGSPWPRGKIPADANLSEV
;
A
#
# COMPACT_ATOMS: atom_id res chain seq x y z
N MET A 1 20.62 -3.31 9.52
CA MET A 1 19.15 -3.26 9.71
C MET A 1 18.69 -1.95 9.09
N SER A 2 17.94 -1.98 7.99
CA SER A 2 17.40 -0.76 7.39
C SER A 2 16.30 -0.23 8.31
N VAL A 3 16.37 1.04 8.68
CA VAL A 3 15.31 1.69 9.46
C VAL A 3 14.11 1.84 8.54
N ALA A 4 12.92 1.42 8.98
CA ALA A 4 11.69 1.61 8.21
C ALA A 4 11.53 3.11 7.89
N GLN A 5 11.39 3.44 6.60
CA GLN A 5 11.25 4.82 6.18
C GLN A 5 9.83 5.32 6.50
N PRO A 6 9.67 6.53 7.07
CA PRO A 6 8.36 7.04 7.42
C PRO A 6 7.52 7.25 6.14
N ILE A 7 6.27 6.78 6.18
CA ILE A 7 5.29 6.95 5.11
C ILE A 7 3.98 7.43 5.70
N THR A 8 3.34 8.39 5.02
CA THR A 8 1.99 8.82 5.36
C THR A 8 0.99 8.10 4.48
N ILE A 9 0.11 7.31 5.10
CA ILE A 9 -0.96 6.57 4.43
C ILE A 9 -2.25 7.36 4.57
N ARG A 10 -2.93 7.64 3.45
CA ARG A 10 -4.24 8.29 3.41
C ARG A 10 -5.23 7.40 2.67
N ILE A 11 -6.24 6.92 3.39
CA ILE A 11 -7.40 6.23 2.82
C ILE A 11 -8.58 7.22 2.85
N LYS A 12 -9.13 7.54 1.68
CA LYS A 12 -10.23 8.49 1.54
C LYS A 12 -11.46 7.80 0.98
N LYS A 13 -12.62 8.01 1.62
CA LYS A 13 -13.94 7.69 1.08
C LYS A 13 -14.57 8.96 0.50
N ASN A 14 -14.96 8.91 -0.78
CA ASN A 14 -15.58 10.05 -1.45
C ASN A 14 -17.11 9.94 -1.39
N PRO A 15 -17.84 11.08 -1.46
CA PRO A 15 -19.31 11.08 -1.42
C PRO A 15 -19.98 10.30 -2.56
N ASP A 16 -19.30 10.16 -3.69
CA ASP A 16 -19.75 9.42 -4.88
C ASP A 16 -19.57 7.89 -4.79
N GLY A 17 -19.14 7.39 -3.63
CA GLY A 17 -18.91 5.97 -3.40
C GLY A 17 -17.55 5.45 -3.88
N ARG A 18 -16.71 6.27 -4.50
CA ARG A 18 -15.32 5.92 -4.83
C ARG A 18 -14.43 6.04 -3.61
N THR A 19 -13.33 5.31 -3.60
CA THR A 19 -12.28 5.47 -2.58
C THR A 19 -10.93 5.70 -3.22
N SER A 20 -9.99 6.23 -2.46
CA SER A 20 -8.62 6.41 -2.93
C SER A 20 -7.63 6.10 -1.82
N LEU A 21 -6.55 5.44 -2.19
CA LEU A 21 -5.34 5.29 -1.38
C LEU A 21 -4.29 6.27 -1.90
N SER A 22 -3.63 6.97 -0.99
CA SER A 22 -2.45 7.77 -1.31
C SER A 22 -1.38 7.53 -0.26
N CYS A 23 -0.15 7.39 -0.72
CA CYS A 23 1.00 7.12 0.13
C CYS A 23 2.09 8.15 -0.19
N THR A 24 2.43 9.00 0.79
CA THR A 24 3.48 10.01 0.67
C THR A 24 4.73 9.52 1.40
N ARG A 25 5.83 9.38 0.67
CA ARG A 25 7.12 8.86 1.15
C ARG A 25 7.91 9.95 1.90
N ALA A 26 8.99 9.54 2.55
CA ALA A 26 9.88 10.43 3.30
C ALA A 26 10.53 11.53 2.43
N ASP A 27 10.74 11.25 1.14
CA ASP A 27 11.27 12.22 0.16
C ASP A 27 10.20 13.20 -0.38
N GLY A 28 8.95 13.09 0.08
CA GLY A 28 7.82 13.91 -0.35
C GLY A 28 7.14 13.41 -1.63
N THR A 29 7.67 12.39 -2.31
CA THR A 29 7.00 11.79 -3.46
C THR A 29 5.73 11.07 -3.04
N THR A 30 4.73 11.04 -3.91
CA THR A 30 3.43 10.42 -3.61
C THR A 30 3.01 9.48 -4.72
N THR A 31 2.59 8.28 -4.33
CA THR A 31 1.88 7.33 -5.20
C THR A 31 0.44 7.24 -4.76
N TRP A 32 -0.50 7.07 -5.70
CA TRP A 32 -1.91 7.04 -5.38
C TRP A 32 -2.71 6.23 -6.40
N GLN A 33 -3.85 5.71 -5.97
CA GLN A 33 -4.79 5.00 -6.82
C GLN A 33 -6.23 5.30 -6.40
N ARG A 34 -7.13 5.30 -7.38
CA ARG A 34 -8.58 5.42 -7.17
C ARG A 34 -9.22 4.06 -7.38
N GLN A 35 -10.13 3.71 -6.49
CA GLN A 35 -10.90 2.48 -6.55
C GLN A 35 -12.37 2.79 -6.81
N GLU A 36 -12.98 1.98 -7.67
CA GLU A 36 -14.34 2.15 -8.16
C GLU A 36 -15.14 0.84 -8.03
N GLY A 37 -16.46 0.93 -8.08
CA GLY A 37 -17.33 -0.25 -8.02
C GLY A 37 -17.07 -1.14 -6.81
N GLY A 38 -16.93 -2.45 -7.03
CA GLY A 38 -16.65 -3.41 -5.96
C GLY A 38 -15.33 -3.14 -5.23
N GLN A 39 -14.32 -2.63 -5.94
CA GLN A 39 -12.99 -2.33 -5.39
C GLN A 39 -13.05 -1.20 -4.36
N ALA A 40 -13.94 -0.22 -4.55
CA ALA A 40 -14.14 0.87 -3.62
C ALA A 40 -14.64 0.41 -2.23
N ARG A 41 -15.31 -0.75 -2.15
CA ARG A 41 -15.76 -1.35 -0.88
C ARG A 41 -14.71 -2.26 -0.25
N PHE A 42 -13.90 -2.92 -1.07
CA PHE A 42 -12.92 -3.91 -0.63
C PHE A 42 -11.61 -3.26 -0.14
N PHE A 43 -10.99 -2.44 -1.00
CA PHE A 43 -9.62 -1.96 -0.76
C PHE A 43 -9.42 -1.12 0.50
N PRO A 44 -10.34 -0.22 0.93
CA PRO A 44 -10.13 0.53 2.17
C PRO A 44 -9.90 -0.37 3.40
N ARG A 45 -10.60 -1.51 3.46
CA ARG A 45 -10.42 -2.48 4.55
C ARG A 45 -9.11 -3.24 4.37
N HIS A 46 -8.87 -3.74 3.16
CA HIS A 46 -7.64 -4.45 2.82
C HIS A 46 -6.37 -3.63 3.11
N ASP A 47 -6.34 -2.38 2.65
CA ASP A 47 -5.22 -1.46 2.84
C ASP A 47 -5.01 -1.14 4.33
N LEU A 48 -6.10 -0.96 5.10
CA LEU A 48 -6.00 -0.80 6.55
C LEU A 48 -5.47 -2.06 7.25
N THR A 49 -5.80 -3.25 6.74
CA THR A 49 -5.26 -4.51 7.27
C THR A 49 -3.74 -4.60 7.09
N HIS A 50 -3.22 -4.20 5.92
CA HIS A 50 -1.77 -4.11 5.71
C HIS A 50 -1.10 -3.24 6.77
N TYR A 51 -1.67 -2.06 7.06
CA TYR A 51 -1.14 -1.18 8.10
C TYR A 51 -1.14 -1.86 9.47
N ALA A 52 -2.27 -2.47 9.85
CA ALA A 52 -2.39 -3.14 11.15
C ALA A 52 -1.41 -4.32 11.28
N VAL A 53 -1.36 -5.21 10.29
CA VAL A 53 -0.50 -6.41 10.30
C VAL A 53 0.98 -6.00 10.30
N GLU A 54 1.39 -5.11 9.40
CA GLU A 54 2.79 -4.69 9.29
C GLU A 54 3.27 -3.97 10.55
N THR A 55 2.44 -3.10 11.14
CA THR A 55 2.84 -2.36 12.35
C THR A 55 2.81 -3.20 13.62
N VAL A 56 1.82 -4.08 13.79
CA VAL A 56 1.71 -4.93 14.99
C VAL A 56 2.78 -6.01 15.00
N LEU A 57 3.10 -6.61 13.84
CA LEU A 57 4.11 -7.67 13.74
C LEU A 57 5.52 -7.14 13.47
N GLY A 58 5.69 -5.82 13.28
CA GLY A 58 6.98 -5.21 12.93
C GLY A 58 7.51 -5.66 11.57
N HIS A 59 6.61 -6.01 10.64
CA HIS A 59 6.99 -6.53 9.33
C HIS A 59 7.33 -5.39 8.36
N CYS A 60 8.61 -5.00 8.34
CA CYS A 60 9.10 -3.86 7.56
C CYS A 60 9.26 -4.11 6.05
N GLN A 61 9.00 -5.33 5.56
CA GLN A 61 9.12 -5.69 4.14
C GLN A 61 7.76 -6.08 3.53
N GLY A 62 6.63 -5.70 4.15
CA GLY A 62 5.29 -5.86 3.59
C GLY A 62 4.94 -4.84 2.50
N PHE A 63 3.66 -4.71 2.17
CA PHE A 63 3.15 -3.80 1.16
C PHE A 63 3.60 -2.35 1.41
N TYR A 64 3.37 -1.81 2.61
CA TYR A 64 3.77 -0.43 2.91
C TYR A 64 5.29 -0.27 3.04
N GLY A 65 6.00 -1.31 3.49
CA GLY A 65 7.46 -1.36 3.43
C GLY A 65 8.00 -1.19 2.01
N LEU A 66 7.42 -1.90 1.03
CA LEU A 66 7.80 -1.77 -0.38
C LEU A 66 7.44 -0.39 -0.94
N VAL A 67 6.25 0.13 -0.64
CA VAL A 67 5.85 1.47 -1.09
C VAL A 67 6.79 2.54 -0.51
N ALA A 68 7.17 2.43 0.77
CA ALA A 68 8.14 3.31 1.40
C ALA A 68 9.53 3.21 0.73
N ALA A 69 9.91 2.02 0.26
CA ALA A 69 11.14 1.78 -0.51
C ALA A 69 11.07 2.24 -1.99
N GLY A 70 9.99 2.94 -2.38
CA GLY A 70 9.85 3.52 -3.72
C GLY A 70 9.02 2.71 -4.70
N TRP A 71 8.28 1.68 -4.25
CA TRP A 71 7.27 1.00 -5.09
C TRP A 71 6.05 1.88 -5.31
N ASP A 72 5.58 1.97 -6.56
CA ASP A 72 4.34 2.63 -6.91
C ASP A 72 3.16 1.66 -6.81
N LEU A 73 1.96 2.16 -6.54
CA LEU A 73 0.77 1.30 -6.41
C LEU A 73 0.48 0.52 -7.71
N SER A 74 0.84 1.10 -8.87
CA SER A 74 0.76 0.42 -10.16
C SER A 74 1.74 -0.74 -10.31
N ASP A 75 2.83 -0.80 -9.51
CA ASP A 75 3.82 -1.88 -9.58
C ASP A 75 3.25 -3.24 -9.13
N PHE A 76 2.19 -3.21 -8.31
CA PHE A 76 1.49 -4.39 -7.81
C PHE A 76 0.40 -4.90 -8.77
N GLY A 77 0.01 -4.07 -9.74
CA GLY A 77 -0.97 -4.43 -10.76
C GLY A 77 -0.34 -5.18 -11.92
N SER A 78 -1.16 -5.96 -12.64
CA SER A 78 -0.76 -6.55 -13.92
C SER A 78 -0.34 -5.44 -14.90
N PRO A 79 0.81 -5.54 -15.62
CA PRO A 79 1.60 -6.74 -15.87
C PRO A 79 2.82 -6.93 -14.94
N TRP A 80 2.78 -6.41 -13.71
CA TRP A 80 3.89 -6.43 -12.75
C TRP A 80 5.15 -5.77 -13.32
N PRO A 81 5.13 -4.45 -13.58
CA PRO A 81 6.22 -3.75 -14.26
C PRO A 81 7.56 -3.83 -13.50
N ARG A 82 7.50 -4.09 -12.19
CA ARG A 82 8.67 -4.27 -11.32
C ARG A 82 9.04 -5.74 -11.06
N GLY A 83 8.34 -6.66 -11.72
CA GLY A 83 8.51 -8.10 -11.57
C GLY A 83 7.81 -8.67 -10.35
N LYS A 84 8.28 -9.84 -9.92
CA LYS A 84 7.68 -10.59 -8.82
C LYS A 84 7.87 -9.84 -7.49
N ILE A 85 6.79 -9.73 -6.73
CA ILE A 85 6.82 -9.23 -5.35
C ILE A 85 7.77 -10.13 -4.52
N PRO A 86 8.66 -9.54 -3.69
CA PRO A 86 9.50 -10.30 -2.76
C PRO A 86 8.69 -11.30 -1.92
N ALA A 87 9.23 -12.49 -1.70
CA ALA A 87 8.47 -13.58 -1.09
C ALA A 87 8.08 -13.30 0.36
N ASP A 88 8.91 -12.56 1.09
CA ASP A 88 8.64 -12.08 2.46
C ASP A 88 7.52 -11.05 2.50
N ALA A 89 7.40 -10.19 1.48
CA ALA A 89 6.34 -9.19 1.43
C ALA A 89 4.92 -9.77 1.39
N ASN A 90 4.77 -10.99 0.87
CA ASN A 90 3.49 -11.70 0.83
C ASN A 90 2.99 -12.14 2.22
N LEU A 91 3.81 -12.09 3.27
CA LEU A 91 3.37 -12.48 4.62
C LEU A 91 2.31 -11.52 5.21
N SER A 92 2.21 -10.30 4.68
CA SER A 92 1.19 -9.32 5.07
C SER A 92 -0.08 -9.37 4.21
N GLU A 93 -0.09 -10.15 3.13
CA GLU A 93 -1.23 -10.26 2.22
C GLU A 93 -2.29 -11.21 2.82
N VAL A 94 -3.47 -10.69 3.17
CA VAL A 94 -4.57 -11.43 3.84
C VAL A 94 -5.95 -11.16 3.28
#